data_AF-A0A444YJS5-F1
#
_entry.id   AF-A0A444YJS5-F1
#
_cell.length_a   1.000
_cell.length_b   1.000
_cell.length_c   1.000
_cell.angle_alpha   90.00
_cell.angle_beta   90.00
_cell.angle_gamma   90.00
#
_symmetry.space_group_name_H-M   'P 1'
#
loop_
_entity.id
_entity.type
_entity.pdbx_description
1 polymer ?
#
loop_
_entity_poly.entity_id
_entity_poly.type
_entity_poly.pdbx_seq_one_letter_code
_entity_poly.pdbx_strand_id
1 'polypeptide(L)'
;MLLNCSENILLSPLNCSSNSICRVFEDKVEEGKGCFGKLCCHYLKDSAMNSHKIRVRVGGCTAYTSLVDWNPDSPPDSWNYGIELQWLPALI
;
A
#
# COMPACT_ATOMS: atom_id res chain seq x y z
N MET A 1 -1.48 2.08 -4.41
CA MET A 1 -1.97 1.27 -3.25
C MET A 1 -0.84 1.02 -2.29
N LEU A 2 -1.03 1.18 -0.98
CA LEU A 2 0.03 0.99 0.03
C LEU A 2 -0.20 -0.29 0.83
N LEU A 3 0.84 -1.11 0.98
CA LEU A 3 0.82 -2.39 1.71
C LEU A 3 1.52 -2.24 3.06
N ASN A 4 0.86 -2.62 4.16
CA ASN A 4 1.42 -2.48 5.50
C ASN A 4 1.15 -3.69 6.39
N CYS A 5 2.18 -4.04 7.16
CA CYS A 5 2.30 -5.25 7.97
C CYS A 5 2.32 -4.99 9.48
N SER A 6 1.97 -3.76 9.88
CA SER A 6 2.08 -3.24 11.24
C SER A 6 0.71 -2.90 11.80
N GLU A 7 0.54 -3.19 13.09
CA GLU A 7 -0.67 -2.85 13.86
C GLU A 7 -0.83 -1.35 14.08
N ASN A 8 0.20 -0.54 13.80
CA ASN A 8 0.19 0.91 14.04
C ASN A 8 -0.64 1.71 13.01
N ILE A 9 -1.19 1.08 11.97
CA ILE A 9 -1.82 1.79 10.83
C ILE A 9 -3.33 2.02 10.96
N LEU A 10 -3.92 1.76 12.14
CA LEU A 10 -5.38 1.72 12.40
C LEU A 10 -6.13 3.07 12.32
N LEU A 11 -5.57 4.11 11.70
CA LEU A 11 -6.20 5.43 11.54
C LEU A 11 -6.65 5.70 10.10
N SER A 12 -6.84 4.66 9.29
CA SER A 12 -7.21 4.82 7.87
C SER A 12 -8.18 3.74 7.40
N PRO A 13 -9.00 4.01 6.36
CA PRO A 13 -9.89 3.01 5.78
C PRO A 13 -9.09 1.98 4.99
N LEU A 14 -8.78 0.88 5.67
CA LEU A 14 -7.95 -0.22 5.21
C LEU A 14 -8.79 -1.47 4.95
N ASN A 15 -8.37 -2.26 3.97
CA ASN A 15 -8.85 -3.62 3.78
C ASN A 15 -7.75 -4.61 4.17
N CYS A 16 -7.96 -5.26 5.32
CA CYS A 16 -7.08 -6.26 5.91
C CYS A 16 -7.66 -7.69 5.78
N SER A 17 -8.64 -7.89 4.91
CA SER A 17 -9.27 -9.21 4.72
C SER A 17 -8.26 -10.23 4.17
N SER A 18 -8.56 -11.52 4.38
CA SER A 18 -7.76 -12.64 3.84
C SER A 18 -7.68 -12.64 2.31
N ASN A 19 -8.63 -12.00 1.63
CA ASN A 19 -8.68 -11.93 0.16
C ASN A 19 -8.13 -10.59 -0.36
N SER A 20 -7.46 -9.81 0.49
CA SER A 20 -6.82 -8.57 0.07
C SER A 20 -5.61 -8.83 -0.82
N ILE A 21 -5.33 -7.89 -1.73
CA ILE A 21 -4.10 -7.90 -2.55
C ILE A 21 -2.82 -7.97 -1.71
N CYS A 22 -2.86 -7.49 -0.46
CA CYS A 22 -1.76 -7.58 0.48
C CYS A 22 -1.30 -9.04 0.68
N ARG A 23 -2.25 -9.99 0.72
CA ARG A 23 -1.94 -11.42 0.82
C ARG A 23 -1.30 -11.97 -0.45
N VAL A 24 -1.68 -11.46 -1.63
CA VAL A 24 -1.02 -11.82 -2.89
C VAL A 24 0.42 -11.32 -2.90
N PHE A 25 0.66 -10.09 -2.41
CA PHE A 25 2.01 -9.54 -2.29
C PHE A 25 2.88 -10.35 -1.31
N GLU A 26 2.37 -10.75 -0.15
CA GLU A 26 3.09 -11.61 0.79
C GLU A 26 3.51 -12.96 0.19
N ASP A 27 2.62 -13.57 -0.60
CA ASP A 27 2.83 -14.91 -1.15
C ASP A 27 3.71 -14.89 -2.40
N LYS A 28 3.59 -13.86 -3.24
CA LYS A 28 4.18 -13.83 -4.58
C LYS A 28 5.38 -12.91 -4.73
N VAL A 29 5.64 -12.00 -3.78
CA VAL A 29 6.72 -11.03 -3.86
C VAL A 29 7.71 -11.28 -2.71
N GLU A 30 9.00 -11.40 -3.02
CA GLU A 30 10.04 -11.77 -2.04
C GLU A 30 10.10 -10.77 -0.87
N GLU A 31 9.96 -9.48 -1.15
CA GLU A 31 9.91 -8.41 -0.16
C GLU A 31 8.67 -8.52 0.76
N GLY A 32 7.60 -9.15 0.27
CA GLY A 32 6.36 -9.40 1.01
C GLY A 32 6.46 -10.56 2.00
N LYS A 33 7.36 -11.52 1.78
CA LYS A 33 7.43 -12.74 2.63
C LYS A 33 7.70 -12.46 4.10
N GLY A 34 8.41 -11.37 4.43
CA GLY A 34 8.68 -10.97 5.83
C GLY A 34 7.43 -10.57 6.63
N CYS A 35 6.29 -10.41 5.93
CA CYS A 35 4.99 -10.07 6.48
C CYS A 35 4.09 -11.30 6.70
N PHE A 36 4.47 -12.48 6.18
CA PHE A 36 3.68 -13.69 6.29
C PHE A 36 3.26 -14.00 7.74
N GLY A 37 1.98 -14.33 7.94
CA GLY A 37 1.41 -14.62 9.25
C GLY A 37 1.16 -13.39 10.14
N LYS A 38 1.38 -12.18 9.64
CA LYS A 38 1.06 -10.92 10.35
C LYS A 38 -0.21 -10.28 9.78
N LEU A 39 -0.64 -9.19 10.41
CA LEU A 39 -1.69 -8.33 9.89
C LEU A 39 -1.21 -7.69 8.59
N CYS A 40 -1.87 -7.98 7.46
CA CYS A 40 -1.57 -7.37 6.16
C CYS A 40 -2.78 -6.56 5.70
N CYS A 41 -2.56 -5.27 5.44
CA CYS A 41 -3.61 -4.36 5.02
C CYS A 41 -3.19 -3.61 3.75
N HIS A 42 -4.18 -3.32 2.91
CA HIS A 42 -4.03 -2.35 1.83
C HIS A 42 -5.07 -1.25 1.94
N TYR A 43 -4.77 -0.09 1.35
CA TYR A 43 -5.74 0.99 1.21
C TYR A 43 -6.83 0.65 0.20
N LEU A 44 -8.08 0.99 0.54
CA LEU A 44 -9.17 0.92 -0.41
C LEU A 44 -8.93 1.87 -1.59
N LYS A 45 -9.29 1.44 -2.80
CA LYS A 45 -9.36 2.30 -3.98
C LYS A 45 -10.30 3.48 -3.65
N ASP A 46 -9.87 4.70 -3.96
CA ASP A 46 -10.61 5.94 -3.67
C ASP A 46 -10.82 6.27 -2.18
N SER A 47 -10.06 5.59 -1.31
CA SER A 47 -9.82 6.07 0.05
C SER A 47 -9.36 7.53 -0.02
N ALA A 48 -10.04 8.44 0.70
CA ALA A 48 -9.69 9.85 0.83
C ALA A 48 -8.39 10.07 1.63
N MET A 49 -7.39 9.22 1.41
CA MET A 49 -6.06 9.43 1.88
C MET A 49 -5.28 10.26 0.86
N ASN A 50 -5.77 11.47 0.66
CA ASN A 50 -5.04 12.62 0.12
C ASN A 50 -3.92 13.03 1.10
N SER A 51 -3.40 12.12 1.92
CA SER A 51 -2.40 12.48 2.93
C SER A 51 -1.06 12.60 2.23
N HIS A 52 -0.82 13.79 1.69
CA HIS A 52 0.44 14.39 1.28
C HIS A 52 1.48 14.43 2.42
N LYS A 53 1.55 13.42 3.28
CA LYS A 53 2.36 13.43 4.50
C LYS A 53 3.16 12.13 4.60
N ILE A 54 4.35 12.15 4.00
CA ILE A 54 5.45 11.28 4.42
C ILE A 54 5.78 11.70 5.87
N ARG A 55 5.40 10.89 6.85
CA ARG A 55 5.66 11.16 8.27
C ARG A 55 6.95 10.45 8.68
N VAL A 56 8.01 11.21 8.92
CA VAL A 56 9.18 10.72 9.65
C VAL A 56 8.86 10.81 11.14
N ARG A 57 8.97 9.71 11.88
CA ARG A 57 8.88 9.70 13.34
C ARG A 57 10.23 9.32 13.94
N VAL A 58 10.59 9.96 15.05
CA VAL A 58 11.75 9.54 15.84
C VAL A 58 11.47 8.14 16.39
N GLY A 59 12.34 7.18 16.08
CA GLY A 59 12.20 5.77 16.51
C GLY A 59 11.67 4.79 15.47
N GLY A 60 11.40 5.21 14.23
CA GLY A 60 11.09 4.26 13.15
C GLY A 60 10.89 4.92 11.79
N CYS A 61 11.35 4.26 10.73
CA CYS A 61 10.92 4.54 9.37
C CYS A 61 9.68 3.70 9.06
N THR A 62 8.60 4.32 8.56
CA THR A 62 7.52 3.56 7.93
C THR A 62 7.81 3.53 6.44
N ALA A 63 8.45 2.45 5.99
CA ALA A 63 8.57 2.17 4.57
C ALA A 63 7.24 1.62 4.07
N TYR A 64 6.82 2.10 2.90
CA TYR A 64 5.56 1.76 2.29
C TYR A 64 5.85 1.34 0.86
N THR A 65 5.44 0.12 0.49
CA THR A 65 5.47 -0.30 -0.90
C THR A 65 4.20 0.16 -1.57
N SER A 66 4.36 0.96 -2.62
CA SER A 66 3.25 1.52 -3.37
C SER A 66 3.17 0.91 -4.76
N LEU A 67 2.01 0.39 -5.13
CA LEU A 67 1.69 -0.09 -6.49
C LEU A 67 1.01 1.01 -7.29
N VAL A 68 1.45 1.20 -8.54
CA VAL A 68 0.93 2.17 -9.51
C VAL A 68 0.20 1.41 -10.63
N ASP A 69 -0.92 1.97 -11.11
CA ASP A 69 -1.72 1.42 -12.21
C ASP A 69 -2.06 -0.07 -12.07
N TRP A 70 -2.28 -0.53 -10.84
CA TRP A 70 -2.54 -1.94 -10.58
C TRP A 70 -3.85 -2.41 -11.22
N ASN A 71 -3.77 -3.53 -11.93
CA ASN A 71 -4.92 -4.22 -12.53
C ASN A 71 -5.11 -5.59 -11.83
N PRO A 72 -6.34 -5.97 -11.42
CA PRO A 72 -6.62 -7.29 -10.86
C PRO A 72 -6.17 -8.47 -11.72
N ASP A 73 -6.11 -8.31 -13.04
CA ASP A 73 -5.65 -9.36 -13.97
C ASP A 73 -4.12 -9.35 -14.19
N SER A 74 -3.41 -8.36 -13.64
CA SER A 74 -1.95 -8.25 -13.82
C SER A 74 -1.18 -9.22 -12.92
N PRO A 75 -0.27 -10.04 -13.49
CA PRO A 75 0.57 -10.92 -12.69
C PRO A 75 1.55 -10.12 -11.81
N PRO A 76 1.93 -10.61 -10.62
CA PRO A 76 2.85 -9.91 -9.71
C PRO A 76 4.16 -9.44 -10.35
N ASP A 77 4.71 -10.22 -11.27
CA ASP A 77 5.97 -9.89 -11.97
C ASP A 77 5.85 -8.69 -12.91
N SER A 78 4.62 -8.29 -13.27
CA SER A 78 4.32 -7.11 -14.10
C SER A 78 3.97 -5.87 -13.28
N TRP A 79 3.97 -5.97 -11.95
CA TRP A 79 3.58 -4.87 -11.09
C TRP A 79 4.61 -3.74 -11.14
N ASN A 80 4.11 -2.53 -11.29
CA ASN A 80 4.92 -1.32 -11.22
C ASN A 80 4.87 -0.74 -9.82
N TYR A 81 6.03 -0.61 -9.20
CA TYR A 81 6.18 -0.02 -7.87
C TYR A 81 6.60 1.45 -7.98
N GLY A 82 5.95 2.32 -7.23
CA GLY A 82 6.21 3.75 -7.28
C GLY A 82 5.18 4.58 -6.52
N ILE A 83 5.38 5.89 -6.46
CA ILE A 83 4.43 6.83 -5.87
C ILE A 83 3.73 7.56 -7.01
N GLU A 84 2.41 7.45 -7.06
CA GLU A 84 1.60 8.24 -7.98
C GLU A 84 1.27 9.59 -7.32
N LEU A 85 1.69 10.69 -7.96
CA LEU A 85 1.39 12.05 -7.52
C LEU A 85 0.33 12.63 -8.45
N GLN A 86 -0.92 12.65 -7.98
CA GLN A 86 -1.98 13.39 -8.69
C GLN A 86 -1.85 14.88 -8.37
N TRP A 87 -1.52 15.67 -9.39
CA TRP A 87 -1.54 17.13 -9.28
C TRP A 87 -2.98 17.63 -9.41
N LEU A 88 -3.37 18.58 -8.57
CA LEU A 88 -4.58 19.35 -8.85
C LEU A 88 -4.36 20.07 -10.19
N PRO A 89 -5.31 20.00 -11.13
CA PRO A 89 -5.22 20.79 -12.35
C PRO A 89 -5.04 22.27 -11.95
N ALA A 90 -4.13 22.97 -12.62
CA ALA A 90 -4.00 24.41 -12.45
C ALA A 90 -5.38 25.03 -12.72
N LEU A 91 -5.88 25.82 -11.76
CA LEU A 91 -7.08 26.61 -11.97
C LEU A 91 -6.74 27.61 -13.09
N ILE A 92 -7.22 27.33 -14.30
CA ILE A 92 -7.25 28.27 -15.42
C ILE A 92 -8.64 28.90 -15.44
#